data_AF-A0AAV4IG54-F1
#
_entry.id   AF-A0AAV4IG54-F1
#
_cell.length_a   1.000
_cell.length_b   1.000
_cell.length_c   1.000
_cell.angle_alpha   90.00
_cell.angle_beta   90.00
_cell.angle_gamma   90.00
#
_symmetry.space_group_name_H-M   'P 1'
#
loop_
_entity.id
_entity.type
_entity.pdbx_description
1 polymer ?
#
loop_
_entity_poly.entity_id
_entity_poly.type
_entity_poly.pdbx_seq_one_letter_code
_entity_poly.pdbx_strand_id
1 'polypeptide(L)'
;MASGGVRIHPAHDMGGRMFGAGGPSMSRQSELEMYNVTTSSKASKSLTLEEAYWTDRQRKVGLVRATRQADALLEDDYSRMKAKQIEFVRQRFHRFECQQFVPVTGQVGNGKKCKAKMLKCHCGETLANHDAMRNKAPGEPYFNSLVLPRELAKRLKEPNEIITEELPKLNITWNAEDCLVKSSTNAFGKIDFNVEQVGGKKPAKYIRLCPDDSVDDCFQLMNDFWHIMEPEPPHLVISVVGGAKNFKLDGRLRDTFSTGLIKAAKTTKAWLITSGFNMGVMKSVGQAVHEGQTFKWDKDRMSHVLRSIGIAPWGYVRGRHVLESNGSVRSNN
;
A
#
# COMPACT_ATOMS: atom_id res chain seq x y z
N MET A 1 21.25 -30.56 26.15
CA MET A 1 21.01 -29.54 27.19
C MET A 1 21.63 -28.23 26.74
N ALA A 2 20.80 -27.24 26.41
CA ALA A 2 21.11 -25.81 26.42
C ALA A 2 19.79 -25.09 26.17
N SER A 3 19.16 -24.73 27.28
CA SER A 3 17.99 -23.89 27.42
C SER A 3 18.26 -22.45 26.96
N GLY A 4 17.28 -21.80 26.35
CA GLY A 4 17.34 -20.38 26.03
C GLY A 4 16.07 -19.86 25.39
N GLY A 5 14.95 -19.94 26.12
CA GLY A 5 13.72 -19.25 25.71
C GLY A 5 13.88 -17.74 25.89
N VAL A 6 13.32 -16.97 24.96
CA VAL A 6 13.07 -15.53 25.15
C VAL A 6 11.59 -15.28 24.92
N ARG A 7 10.90 -14.93 26.01
CA ARG A 7 9.52 -14.41 25.99
C ARG A 7 9.52 -13.08 25.25
N ILE A 8 8.60 -12.94 24.30
CA ILE A 8 8.28 -11.65 23.67
C ILE A 8 7.36 -10.91 24.65
N HIS A 9 7.86 -9.80 25.21
CA HIS A 9 7.05 -8.86 25.98
C HIS A 9 6.42 -7.79 25.05
N PRO A 10 5.22 -7.27 25.38
CA PRO A 10 4.56 -6.21 24.62
C PRO A 10 5.37 -4.91 24.63
N ALA A 11 5.25 -4.12 23.56
CA ALA A 11 6.08 -2.96 23.20
C ALA A 11 5.92 -1.71 24.10
N HIS A 12 5.57 -1.88 25.38
CA HIS A 12 5.46 -0.80 26.37
C HIS A 12 6.69 -0.78 27.30
N ASP A 13 7.92 -0.66 26.76
CA ASP A 13 9.06 -0.17 27.56
C ASP A 13 10.29 0.27 26.73
N MET A 14 10.08 1.01 25.64
CA MET A 14 11.17 1.75 25.00
C MET A 14 11.13 3.20 25.44
N GLY A 15 11.71 3.46 26.61
CA GLY A 15 12.05 4.80 27.08
C GLY A 15 12.75 5.61 25.98
N GLY A 16 12.35 6.88 25.88
CA GLY A 16 12.71 7.78 24.79
C GLY A 16 14.20 7.78 24.43
N ARG A 17 14.51 7.28 23.24
CA ARG A 17 15.68 7.71 22.47
C ARG A 17 15.19 8.52 21.28
N MET A 18 15.51 9.81 21.31
CA MET A 18 15.31 10.72 20.19
C MET A 18 15.97 10.15 18.94
N PHE A 19 15.15 9.71 17.97
CA PHE A 19 15.63 9.46 16.62
C PHE A 19 15.89 10.81 15.96
N GLY A 20 17.17 11.09 15.71
CA GLY A 20 17.64 12.31 15.07
C GLY A 20 16.95 12.59 13.74
N ALA A 21 16.69 13.88 13.51
CA ALA A 21 16.20 14.43 12.25
C ALA A 21 17.22 14.17 11.13
N GLY A 22 17.09 13.05 10.43
CA GLY A 22 18.01 12.65 9.36
C GLY A 22 17.53 11.43 8.59
N GLY A 23 16.27 11.42 8.14
CA GLY A 23 15.82 10.46 7.14
C GLY A 23 16.40 10.79 5.76
N PRO A 24 16.76 9.79 4.92
CA PRO A 24 17.36 10.05 3.61
C PRO A 24 16.41 10.83 2.70
N SER A 25 16.86 12.00 2.24
CA SER A 25 16.19 12.83 1.22
C SER A 25 16.56 12.32 -0.17
N MET A 26 15.58 12.00 -1.00
CA MET A 26 15.79 11.75 -2.44
C MET A 26 16.04 13.07 -3.19
N SER A 27 16.79 13.02 -4.29
CA SER A 27 17.17 14.18 -5.10
C SER A 27 16.00 14.74 -5.94
N ARG A 28 15.95 16.07 -6.07
CA ARG A 28 14.91 16.85 -6.78
C ARG A 28 14.72 16.46 -8.27
N GLN A 29 15.73 15.90 -8.93
CA GLN A 29 15.62 15.48 -10.34
C GLN A 29 14.63 14.32 -10.52
N SER A 30 14.53 13.41 -9.54
CA SER A 30 13.58 12.29 -9.60
C SER A 30 12.10 12.69 -9.42
N GLU A 31 11.84 13.91 -8.91
CA GLU A 31 10.47 14.43 -8.75
C GLU A 31 9.89 14.99 -10.05
N LEU A 32 10.71 15.62 -10.90
CA LEU A 32 10.24 16.25 -12.14
C LEU A 32 10.00 15.26 -13.28
N GLU A 33 10.83 14.22 -13.41
CA GLU A 33 10.71 13.24 -14.49
C GLU A 33 9.41 12.40 -14.36
N MET A 34 8.91 12.18 -13.14
CA MET A 34 7.70 11.38 -12.90
C MET A 34 6.40 12.16 -13.14
N TYR A 35 6.40 13.49 -12.93
CA TYR A 35 5.22 14.34 -13.14
C TYR A 35 4.89 14.53 -14.64
N ASN A 36 5.90 14.42 -15.52
CA ASN A 36 5.70 14.53 -16.96
C ASN A 36 5.11 13.26 -17.60
N VAL A 37 5.16 12.12 -16.91
CA VAL A 37 4.55 10.86 -17.39
C VAL A 37 3.04 10.81 -17.08
N THR A 38 2.57 11.56 -16.08
CA THR A 38 1.16 11.53 -15.64
C THR A 38 0.15 12.24 -16.56
N THR A 39 0.59 13.02 -17.56
CA THR A 39 -0.32 13.82 -18.41
C THR A 39 -0.76 13.15 -19.71
N SER A 40 -0.34 11.92 -20.00
CA SER A 40 -0.82 11.17 -21.16
C SER A 40 -0.99 9.69 -20.83
N SER A 41 -2.12 9.33 -20.22
CA SER A 41 -2.58 7.94 -20.27
C SER A 41 -4.07 7.91 -20.59
N LYS A 42 -4.38 7.56 -21.84
CA LYS A 42 -5.69 7.02 -22.18
C LYS A 42 -5.78 5.65 -21.50
N ALA A 43 -6.84 5.43 -20.72
CA ALA A 43 -7.11 4.15 -20.06
C ALA A 43 -7.24 3.04 -21.11
N SER A 44 -6.19 2.26 -21.32
CA SER A 44 -6.27 1.04 -22.12
C SER A 44 -7.03 -0.03 -21.33
N LYS A 45 -8.13 -0.55 -21.89
CA LYS A 45 -9.00 -1.57 -21.30
C LYS A 45 -8.45 -3.00 -21.49
N SER A 46 -7.23 -3.29 -21.04
CA SER A 46 -6.80 -4.69 -20.93
C SER A 46 -7.28 -5.31 -19.62
N LEU A 47 -7.92 -6.48 -19.73
CA LEU A 47 -8.52 -7.25 -18.63
C LEU A 47 -7.44 -7.96 -17.79
N THR A 48 -7.63 -8.03 -16.48
CA THR A 48 -6.80 -8.84 -15.56
C THR A 48 -6.95 -10.34 -15.86
N LEU A 49 -6.07 -11.22 -15.35
CA LEU A 49 -6.20 -12.67 -15.59
C LEU A 49 -7.50 -13.28 -15.03
N GLU A 50 -7.97 -12.72 -13.93
CA GLU A 50 -9.25 -13.09 -13.32
C GLU A 50 -10.42 -12.55 -14.14
N GLU A 51 -10.36 -11.30 -14.61
CA GLU A 51 -11.36 -10.75 -15.53
C GLU A 51 -11.36 -11.48 -16.87
N ALA A 52 -10.19 -11.79 -17.42
CA ALA A 52 -10.02 -12.60 -18.62
C ALA A 52 -10.51 -14.03 -18.40
N TYR A 53 -10.36 -14.60 -17.19
CA TYR A 53 -10.96 -15.89 -16.84
C TYR A 53 -12.49 -15.81 -16.85
N TRP A 54 -13.08 -14.82 -16.19
CA TRP A 54 -14.53 -14.62 -16.20
C TRP A 54 -15.05 -14.32 -17.62
N THR A 55 -14.31 -13.55 -18.42
CA THR A 55 -14.64 -13.24 -19.83
C THR A 55 -14.39 -14.43 -20.77
N ASP A 56 -13.40 -15.28 -20.55
CA ASP A 56 -13.14 -16.50 -21.34
C ASP A 56 -14.14 -17.60 -20.99
N ARG A 57 -14.55 -17.67 -19.71
CA ARG A 57 -15.67 -18.51 -19.27
C ARG A 57 -16.98 -18.09 -19.95
N GLN A 58 -17.24 -16.78 -20.13
CA GLN A 58 -18.36 -16.29 -20.96
C GLN A 58 -18.26 -16.78 -22.43
N ARG A 59 -17.06 -16.86 -23.01
CA ARG A 59 -16.85 -17.36 -24.39
C ARG A 59 -16.97 -18.88 -24.53
N LYS A 60 -16.65 -19.64 -23.48
CA LYS A 60 -16.60 -21.11 -23.48
C LYS A 60 -17.92 -21.81 -23.12
N VAL A 61 -18.96 -21.09 -22.66
CA VAL A 61 -20.33 -21.65 -22.53
C VAL A 61 -20.93 -22.04 -23.91
N GLY A 62 -20.19 -21.82 -24.99
CA GLY A 62 -20.27 -22.65 -26.20
C GLY A 62 -20.48 -21.83 -27.45
N LEU A 63 -20.18 -22.45 -28.60
CA LEU A 63 -20.72 -22.14 -29.93
C LEU A 63 -22.26 -22.32 -30.01
N VAL A 64 -22.95 -22.14 -28.89
CA VAL A 64 -24.39 -21.94 -28.78
C VAL A 64 -24.53 -20.45 -28.54
N ARG A 65 -25.30 -19.73 -29.36
CA ARG A 65 -25.59 -18.30 -29.14
C ARG A 65 -25.88 -18.08 -27.64
N ALA A 66 -24.93 -17.50 -26.92
CA ALA A 66 -25.13 -17.11 -25.54
C ALA A 66 -26.34 -16.17 -25.53
N THR A 67 -27.42 -16.60 -24.90
CA THR A 67 -28.59 -15.73 -24.76
C THR A 67 -28.17 -14.60 -23.82
N ARG A 68 -28.57 -13.36 -24.13
CA ARG A 68 -28.34 -12.17 -23.27
C ARG A 68 -28.64 -12.42 -21.79
N GLN A 69 -29.58 -13.32 -21.51
CA GLN A 69 -29.99 -13.70 -20.17
C GLN A 69 -28.93 -14.51 -19.39
N ALA A 70 -28.16 -15.37 -20.04
CA ALA A 70 -27.08 -16.13 -19.41
C ALA A 70 -25.86 -15.23 -19.08
N ASP A 71 -25.52 -14.31 -19.97
CA ASP A 71 -24.46 -13.32 -19.74
C ASP A 71 -24.81 -12.38 -18.58
N ALA A 72 -26.07 -11.94 -18.52
CA ALA A 72 -26.57 -11.09 -17.42
C ALA A 72 -26.50 -11.78 -16.05
N LEU A 73 -26.77 -13.10 -15.98
CA LEU A 73 -26.67 -13.86 -14.73
C LEU A 73 -25.21 -13.99 -14.24
N LEU A 74 -24.24 -14.16 -15.14
CA LEU A 74 -22.83 -14.23 -14.78
C LEU A 74 -22.26 -12.87 -14.34
N GLU A 75 -22.69 -11.78 -14.96
CA GLU A 75 -22.36 -10.43 -14.52
C GLU A 75 -22.95 -10.10 -13.14
N ASP A 76 -24.17 -10.57 -12.86
CA ASP A 76 -24.79 -10.48 -11.53
C ASP A 76 -23.99 -11.27 -10.48
N ASP A 77 -23.57 -12.50 -10.81
CA ASP A 77 -22.76 -13.34 -9.92
C ASP A 77 -21.42 -12.69 -9.56
N TYR A 78 -20.69 -12.16 -10.54
CA TYR A 78 -19.42 -11.45 -10.31
C TYR A 78 -19.63 -10.19 -9.45
N SER A 79 -20.67 -9.41 -9.77
CA SER A 79 -21.02 -8.20 -9.03
C SER A 79 -21.38 -8.52 -7.57
N ARG A 80 -22.12 -9.60 -7.36
CA ARG A 80 -22.50 -10.10 -6.03
C ARG A 80 -21.29 -10.58 -5.23
N MET A 81 -20.35 -11.32 -5.84
CA MET A 81 -19.10 -11.71 -5.19
C MET A 81 -18.25 -10.50 -4.80
N LYS A 82 -18.12 -9.52 -5.70
CA LYS A 82 -17.40 -8.28 -5.45
C LYS A 82 -18.04 -7.46 -4.31
N ALA A 83 -19.37 -7.37 -4.28
CA ALA A 83 -20.10 -6.69 -3.21
C ALA A 83 -19.86 -7.38 -1.85
N LYS A 84 -19.90 -8.73 -1.80
CA LYS A 84 -19.57 -9.49 -0.60
C LYS A 84 -18.14 -9.24 -0.12
N GLN A 85 -17.17 -9.17 -1.04
CA GLN A 85 -15.79 -8.84 -0.69
C GLN A 85 -15.67 -7.43 -0.10
N ILE A 86 -16.30 -6.44 -0.74
CA ILE A 86 -16.29 -5.05 -0.25
C ILE A 86 -16.90 -4.97 1.16
N GLU A 87 -18.01 -5.65 1.39
CA GLU A 87 -18.67 -5.67 2.69
C GLU A 87 -17.80 -6.34 3.75
N PHE A 88 -17.23 -7.52 3.43
CA PHE A 88 -16.28 -8.21 4.30
C PHE A 88 -15.11 -7.30 4.68
N VAL A 89 -14.52 -6.61 3.70
CA VAL A 89 -13.39 -5.72 3.95
C VAL A 89 -13.77 -4.54 4.85
N ARG A 90 -14.92 -3.90 4.59
CA ARG A 90 -15.37 -2.72 5.35
C ARG A 90 -15.75 -3.04 6.80
N GLN A 91 -16.25 -4.25 7.05
CA GLN A 91 -16.63 -4.71 8.38
C GLN A 91 -15.44 -5.19 9.21
N ARG A 92 -14.43 -5.81 8.58
CA ARG A 92 -13.35 -6.52 9.30
C ARG A 92 -12.03 -5.75 9.37
N PHE A 93 -11.76 -4.81 8.47
CA PHE A 93 -10.47 -4.13 8.38
C PHE A 93 -10.57 -2.63 8.61
N HIS A 94 -9.56 -2.08 9.26
CA HIS A 94 -9.58 -0.72 9.77
C HIS A 94 -8.35 0.08 9.33
N ARG A 95 -8.37 1.36 9.65
CA ARG A 95 -7.24 2.29 9.56
C ARG A 95 -7.26 3.24 10.74
N PHE A 96 -6.07 3.65 11.17
CA PHE A 96 -5.88 4.78 12.06
C PHE A 96 -5.48 6.00 11.25
N GLU A 97 -6.13 7.13 11.52
CA GLU A 97 -5.78 8.42 10.95
C GLU A 97 -5.66 9.50 12.02
N CYS A 98 -4.64 10.34 11.89
CA CYS A 98 -4.42 11.46 12.79
C CYS A 98 -5.38 12.59 12.41
N GLN A 99 -6.36 12.88 13.29
CA GLN A 99 -7.36 13.93 13.05
C GLN A 99 -6.94 15.29 13.60
N GLN A 100 -5.92 15.33 14.45
CA GLN A 100 -5.37 16.56 15.01
C GLN A 100 -3.93 16.76 14.58
N PHE A 101 -3.64 17.89 13.92
CA PHE A 101 -2.28 18.26 13.57
C PHE A 101 -1.60 18.92 14.76
N VAL A 102 -0.72 18.18 15.43
CA VAL A 102 0.13 18.65 16.52
C VAL A 102 1.57 18.74 16.02
N PRO A 103 2.07 19.94 15.66
CA PRO A 103 3.38 20.08 15.06
C PRO A 103 4.51 19.70 16.02
N VAL A 104 5.55 19.04 15.49
CA VAL A 104 6.77 18.76 16.26
C VAL A 104 7.48 20.07 16.62
N THR A 105 7.84 20.22 17.89
CA THR A 105 8.55 21.39 18.40
C THR A 105 9.97 21.52 17.83
N GLY A 106 10.45 22.75 17.61
CA GLY A 106 11.84 23.01 17.19
C GLY A 106 12.17 22.71 15.72
N GLN A 107 11.16 22.51 14.87
CA GLN A 107 11.30 22.35 13.42
C GLN A 107 11.66 23.66 12.70
N VAL A 108 11.23 24.78 13.25
CA VAL A 108 11.41 26.15 12.76
C VAL A 108 11.78 27.05 13.95
N GLY A 109 12.32 28.24 13.68
CA GLY A 109 12.97 29.06 14.70
C GLY A 109 14.45 28.71 14.87
N ASN A 110 15.19 29.55 15.60
CA ASN A 110 16.64 29.35 15.84
C ASN A 110 17.45 29.13 14.55
N GLY A 111 17.17 29.92 13.51
CA GLY A 111 17.81 29.82 12.18
C GLY A 111 17.28 28.70 11.28
N LYS A 112 16.39 27.83 11.78
CA LYS A 112 15.72 26.80 10.98
C LYS A 112 14.48 27.38 10.30
N LYS A 113 14.26 26.96 9.06
CA LYS A 113 13.10 27.34 8.25
C LYS A 113 12.57 26.15 7.48
N CYS A 114 11.26 26.09 7.28
CA CYS A 114 10.65 25.11 6.40
C CYS A 114 9.46 25.71 5.67
N LYS A 115 9.06 25.09 4.55
CA LYS A 115 7.78 25.44 3.92
C LYS A 115 6.64 24.97 4.82
N ALA A 116 5.53 25.69 4.86
CA ALA A 116 4.35 25.34 5.64
C ALA A 116 3.92 23.88 5.39
N LYS A 117 3.84 23.47 4.12
CA LYS A 117 3.49 22.10 3.72
C LYS A 117 4.42 21.00 4.25
N MET A 118 5.62 21.35 4.69
CA MET A 118 6.65 20.43 5.17
C MET A 118 6.74 20.36 6.69
N LEU A 119 5.98 21.18 7.42
CA LEU A 119 5.86 21.03 8.86
C LEU A 119 5.34 19.64 9.19
N LYS A 120 5.98 18.97 10.14
CA LYS A 120 5.60 17.63 10.57
C LYS A 120 4.74 17.66 11.81
N CYS A 121 3.75 16.78 11.84
CA CYS A 121 3.02 16.41 13.03
C CYS A 121 3.79 15.34 13.82
N HIS A 122 3.52 15.21 15.11
CA HIS A 122 4.05 14.13 15.95
C HIS A 122 3.63 12.73 15.47
N CYS A 123 2.55 12.59 14.69
CA CYS A 123 2.20 11.33 14.02
C CYS A 123 3.17 10.93 12.89
N GLY A 124 4.14 11.80 12.54
CA GLY A 124 5.15 11.57 11.52
C GLY A 124 4.81 12.14 10.14
N GLU A 125 3.55 12.51 9.91
CA GLU A 125 3.08 13.06 8.64
C GLU A 125 3.39 14.56 8.49
N THR A 126 3.60 14.98 7.25
CA THR A 126 3.73 16.41 6.91
C THR A 126 2.36 17.05 6.82
N LEU A 127 2.29 18.38 7.00
CA LEU A 127 1.04 19.14 6.92
C LEU A 127 0.29 18.86 5.61
N ALA A 128 0.99 18.77 4.47
CA ALA A 128 0.36 18.44 3.19
C ALA A 128 -0.22 17.03 3.09
N ASN A 129 0.35 16.06 3.82
CA ASN A 129 -0.05 14.66 3.74
C ASN A 129 -0.94 14.22 4.92
N HIS A 130 -1.12 15.08 5.92
CA HIS A 130 -1.89 14.80 7.11
C HIS A 130 -3.38 14.63 6.78
N ASP A 131 -4.01 13.58 7.33
CA ASP A 131 -5.39 13.22 7.03
C ASP A 131 -6.38 14.37 7.30
N ALA A 132 -6.22 15.01 8.46
CA ALA A 132 -7.00 16.19 8.86
C ALA A 132 -6.97 17.37 7.85
N MET A 133 -5.98 17.43 6.96
CA MET A 133 -5.89 18.44 5.90
C MET A 133 -6.46 17.94 4.58
N ARG A 134 -6.30 16.63 4.30
CA ARG A 134 -6.65 16.01 3.01
C ARG A 134 -8.13 15.67 2.89
N ASN A 135 -8.77 15.20 3.96
CA ASN A 135 -10.11 14.61 3.92
C ASN A 135 -11.21 15.54 4.48
N LYS A 136 -11.04 16.87 4.35
CA LYS A 136 -12.01 17.86 4.81
C LYS A 136 -13.29 17.87 3.98
N ALA A 137 -14.42 18.04 4.65
CA ALA A 137 -15.67 18.43 3.99
C ALA A 137 -15.53 19.85 3.39
N PRO A 138 -16.12 20.12 2.22
CA PRO A 138 -16.12 21.45 1.63
C PRO A 138 -16.70 22.48 2.61
N GLY A 139 -15.92 23.51 2.97
CA GLY A 139 -16.37 24.60 3.85
C GLY A 139 -15.98 24.48 5.33
N GLU A 140 -15.38 23.36 5.78
CA GLU A 140 -14.94 23.26 7.18
C GLU A 140 -13.66 24.08 7.47
N PRO A 141 -13.68 24.99 8.45
CA PRO A 141 -12.54 25.84 8.76
C PRO A 141 -11.31 25.01 9.18
N TYR A 142 -10.15 25.36 8.62
CA TYR A 142 -8.84 24.72 8.87
C TYR A 142 -8.49 24.58 10.36
N PHE A 143 -9.02 25.47 11.20
CA PHE A 143 -8.61 25.67 12.60
C PHE A 143 -9.08 24.60 13.58
N ASN A 144 -10.16 23.86 13.29
CA ASN A 144 -10.69 22.89 14.26
C ASN A 144 -9.79 21.64 14.39
N SER A 145 -9.05 21.32 13.33
CA SER A 145 -8.13 20.19 13.28
C SER A 145 -6.66 20.61 13.43
N LEU A 146 -6.39 21.92 13.43
CA LEU A 146 -5.08 22.51 13.64
C LEU A 146 -4.96 22.97 15.08
N VAL A 147 -4.11 22.30 15.85
CA VAL A 147 -3.83 22.71 17.22
C VAL A 147 -2.78 23.81 17.20
N LEU A 148 -3.12 24.98 16.64
CA LEU A 148 -2.24 26.14 16.49
C LEU A 148 -3.02 27.45 16.67
N PRO A 149 -2.37 28.54 17.15
CA PRO A 149 -2.97 29.87 17.16
C PRO A 149 -3.45 30.30 15.77
N ARG A 150 -4.53 31.08 15.73
CA ARG A 150 -5.25 31.46 14.49
C ARG A 150 -4.34 32.16 13.48
N GLU A 151 -3.41 32.96 13.96
CA GLU A 151 -2.45 33.73 13.17
C GLU A 151 -1.53 32.79 12.38
N LEU A 152 -0.96 31.79 13.05
CA LEU A 152 -0.09 30.81 12.41
C LEU A 152 -0.89 29.89 11.49
N ALA A 153 -2.07 29.44 11.92
CA ALA A 153 -2.93 28.59 11.09
C ALA A 153 -3.44 29.30 9.82
N LYS A 154 -3.51 30.64 9.79
CA LYS A 154 -3.77 31.39 8.53
C LYS A 154 -2.60 31.27 7.54
N ARG A 155 -1.37 31.40 8.02
CA ARG A 155 -0.13 31.27 7.21
C ARG A 155 0.03 29.85 6.65
N LEU A 156 -0.39 28.84 7.42
CA LEU A 156 -0.37 27.45 6.97
C LEU A 156 -1.31 27.14 5.79
N LYS A 157 -2.23 28.05 5.44
CA LYS A 157 -3.04 27.91 4.21
C LYS A 157 -2.22 28.06 2.94
N GLU A 158 -1.12 28.81 3.00
CA GLU A 158 -0.18 29.03 1.89
C GLU A 158 0.88 27.92 1.92
N PRO A 159 0.74 26.82 1.15
CA PRO A 159 1.57 25.63 1.31
C PRO A 159 3.07 25.89 1.07
N ASN A 160 3.40 26.90 0.26
CA ASN A 160 4.76 27.26 -0.07
C ASN A 160 5.33 28.39 0.80
N GLU A 161 4.53 28.96 1.71
CA GLU A 161 5.02 29.98 2.64
C GLU A 161 6.16 29.43 3.49
N ILE A 162 7.21 30.22 3.68
CA ILE A 162 8.37 29.85 4.48
C ILE A 162 8.11 30.29 5.91
N ILE A 163 8.03 29.32 6.82
CA ILE A 163 7.93 29.56 8.25
C ILE A 163 9.34 29.57 8.84
N THR A 164 9.70 30.70 9.46
CA THR A 164 11.00 30.94 10.10
C THR A 164 10.89 31.15 11.61
N GLU A 165 9.71 31.55 12.08
CA GLU A 165 9.44 31.82 13.49
C GLU A 165 9.33 30.52 14.29
N GLU A 166 9.70 30.58 15.56
CA GLU A 166 9.51 29.45 16.47
C GLU A 166 8.02 29.18 16.68
N LEU A 167 7.65 27.90 16.66
CA LEU A 167 6.27 27.52 16.92
C LEU A 167 5.91 27.81 18.38
N PRO A 168 4.71 28.34 18.65
CA PRO A 168 4.27 28.58 20.01
C PRO A 168 4.23 27.27 20.80
N LYS A 169 4.55 27.34 22.09
CA LYS A 169 4.34 26.20 22.99
C LYS A 169 2.86 25.89 23.05
N LEU A 170 2.50 24.67 22.66
CA LEU A 170 1.12 24.19 22.70
C LEU A 170 0.84 23.55 24.05
N ASN A 171 -0.36 23.78 24.58
CA ASN A 171 -0.83 23.12 25.81
C ASN A 171 -1.33 21.69 25.55
N ILE A 172 -1.33 21.25 24.30
CA ILE A 172 -1.79 19.93 23.88
C ILE A 172 -0.56 19.10 23.53
N THR A 173 -0.43 17.95 24.20
CA THR A 173 0.60 16.95 23.91
C THR A 173 0.01 15.90 22.99
N TRP A 174 0.70 15.59 21.90
CA TRP A 174 0.27 14.51 21.02
C TRP A 174 0.33 13.17 21.74
N ASN A 175 -0.74 12.40 21.68
CA ASN A 175 -0.77 11.01 22.10
C ASN A 175 -1.64 10.20 21.13
N ALA A 176 -1.39 8.89 21.05
CA ALA A 176 -2.04 8.03 20.07
C ALA A 176 -3.55 7.89 20.32
N GLU A 177 -3.98 7.89 21.59
CA GLU A 177 -5.37 7.66 22.00
C GLU A 177 -6.29 8.82 21.61
N ASP A 178 -5.85 10.06 21.80
CA ASP A 178 -6.63 11.25 21.52
C ASP A 178 -6.52 11.71 20.06
N CYS A 179 -5.34 11.54 19.45
CA CYS A 179 -5.08 12.09 18.12
C CYS A 179 -5.41 11.11 16.99
N LEU A 180 -5.37 9.79 17.21
CA LEU A 180 -5.68 8.79 16.18
C LEU A 180 -7.12 8.33 16.30
N VAL A 181 -7.85 8.38 15.18
CA VAL A 181 -9.21 7.86 15.08
C VAL A 181 -9.22 6.59 14.24
N LYS A 182 -9.82 5.53 14.78
CA LYS A 182 -10.05 4.27 14.07
C LYS A 182 -11.28 4.40 13.18
N SER A 183 -11.17 4.01 11.92
CA SER A 183 -12.30 3.90 10.98
C SER A 183 -12.12 2.71 10.05
N SER A 184 -13.16 2.31 9.32
CA SER A 184 -13.05 1.26 8.30
C SER A 184 -11.99 1.61 7.25
N THR A 185 -11.25 0.60 6.79
CA THR A 185 -10.25 0.82 5.75
C THR A 185 -10.90 1.29 4.45
N ASN A 186 -10.31 2.29 3.82
CA ASN A 186 -10.74 2.80 2.52
C ASN A 186 -9.74 2.47 1.41
N ALA A 187 -8.64 1.77 1.71
CA ALA A 187 -7.59 1.49 0.75
C ALA A 187 -7.46 -0.01 0.53
N PHE A 188 -8.16 -0.52 -0.49
CA PHE A 188 -8.13 -1.91 -0.91
C PHE A 188 -8.59 -2.04 -2.36
N GLY A 189 -8.18 -3.11 -3.04
CA GLY A 189 -8.60 -3.37 -4.41
C GLY A 189 -7.50 -4.02 -5.24
N LYS A 190 -7.40 -3.59 -6.50
CA LYS A 190 -6.39 -4.03 -7.46
C LYS A 190 -5.54 -2.84 -7.91
N ILE A 191 -4.22 -3.02 -8.01
CA ILE A 191 -3.27 -2.05 -8.55
C ILE A 191 -2.71 -2.60 -9.85
N ASP A 192 -2.84 -1.84 -10.92
CA ASP A 192 -2.18 -2.12 -12.18
C ASP A 192 -0.92 -1.26 -12.31
N PHE A 193 0.21 -1.92 -12.57
CA PHE A 193 1.45 -1.23 -12.93
C PHE A 193 1.57 -1.17 -14.45
N ASN A 194 1.83 0.03 -14.98
CA ASN A 194 2.19 0.20 -16.38
C ASN A 194 3.61 -0.34 -16.58
N VAL A 195 3.73 -1.57 -17.10
CA VAL A 195 5.02 -2.17 -17.45
C VAL A 195 5.22 -1.96 -18.94
N GLU A 196 5.92 -0.89 -19.33
CA GLU A 196 6.14 -0.52 -20.74
C GLU A 196 6.89 -1.61 -21.54
N GLN A 197 7.72 -2.42 -20.87
CA GLN A 197 8.62 -3.38 -21.52
C GLN A 197 8.01 -4.75 -21.82
N VAL A 198 6.84 -5.06 -21.27
CA VAL A 198 6.16 -6.33 -21.48
C VAL A 198 4.70 -5.97 -21.65
N GLY A 199 4.12 -6.14 -22.84
CA GLY A 199 2.77 -5.70 -23.23
C GLY A 199 1.60 -6.34 -22.45
N GLY A 200 1.71 -6.50 -21.14
CA GLY A 200 0.68 -7.00 -20.24
C GLY A 200 0.69 -6.24 -18.91
N LYS A 201 -0.51 -5.95 -18.39
CA LYS A 201 -0.70 -5.45 -17.02
C LYS A 201 -0.49 -6.60 -16.03
N LYS A 202 0.24 -6.35 -14.95
CA LYS A 202 0.36 -7.27 -13.80
C LYS A 202 -0.45 -6.71 -12.62
N PRO A 203 -1.77 -6.97 -12.58
CA PRO A 203 -2.63 -6.53 -11.48
C PRO A 203 -2.21 -7.22 -10.18
N ALA A 204 -2.01 -6.43 -9.12
CA ALA A 204 -1.78 -6.92 -7.76
C ALA A 204 -2.99 -6.58 -6.89
N LYS A 205 -3.51 -7.56 -6.14
CA LYS A 205 -4.52 -7.31 -5.10
C LYS A 205 -3.83 -6.68 -3.88
N TYR A 206 -4.47 -5.71 -3.23
CA TYR A 206 -3.94 -5.05 -2.04
C TYR A 206 -5.04 -4.71 -1.04
N ILE A 207 -4.62 -4.56 0.21
CA ILE A 207 -5.42 -4.03 1.31
C ILE A 207 -4.49 -3.28 2.28
N ARG A 208 -4.97 -2.16 2.82
CA ARG A 208 -4.34 -1.48 3.95
C ARG A 208 -4.90 -2.06 5.25
N LEU A 209 -4.00 -2.47 6.11
CA LEU A 209 -4.29 -3.06 7.42
C LEU A 209 -4.00 -2.07 8.55
N CYS A 210 -4.71 -2.26 9.65
CA CYS A 210 -4.45 -1.70 10.97
C CYS A 210 -3.69 -2.72 11.84
N PRO A 211 -2.85 -2.31 12.81
CA PRO A 211 -2.16 -3.22 13.73
C PRO A 211 -3.09 -4.17 14.51
N ASP A 212 -4.34 -3.77 14.73
CA ASP A 212 -5.32 -4.56 15.48
C ASP A 212 -6.17 -5.49 14.60
N ASP A 213 -6.03 -5.42 13.27
CA ASP A 213 -6.84 -6.26 12.38
C ASP A 213 -6.43 -7.73 12.53
N SER A 214 -7.42 -8.63 12.47
CA SER A 214 -7.17 -10.06 12.69
C SER A 214 -6.36 -10.67 11.54
N VAL A 215 -5.35 -11.47 11.90
CA VAL A 215 -4.59 -12.29 10.95
C VAL A 215 -5.49 -13.36 10.32
N ASP A 216 -6.48 -13.88 11.06
CA ASP A 216 -7.44 -14.85 10.53
C ASP A 216 -8.33 -14.22 9.46
N ASP A 217 -8.77 -12.98 9.66
CA ASP A 217 -9.52 -12.23 8.64
C ASP A 217 -8.64 -11.95 7.41
N CYS A 218 -7.34 -11.66 7.59
CA CYS A 218 -6.39 -11.54 6.47
C CYS A 218 -6.29 -12.85 5.67
N PHE A 219 -6.17 -13.98 6.37
CA PHE A 219 -6.08 -15.29 5.75
C PHE A 219 -7.39 -15.65 5.03
N GLN A 220 -8.54 -15.38 5.64
CA GLN A 220 -9.85 -15.56 5.04
C GLN A 220 -10.01 -14.70 3.78
N LEU A 221 -9.58 -13.43 3.82
CA LEU A 221 -9.58 -12.55 2.64
C LEU A 221 -8.76 -13.16 1.49
N MET A 222 -7.54 -13.61 1.81
CA MET A 222 -6.62 -14.19 0.84
C MET A 222 -7.14 -15.53 0.26
N ASN A 223 -7.77 -16.35 1.11
CA ASN A 223 -8.30 -17.65 0.71
C ASN A 223 -9.60 -17.51 -0.09
N ASP A 224 -10.62 -16.91 0.52
CA ASP A 224 -12.00 -16.96 0.04
C ASP A 224 -12.26 -15.99 -1.12
N PHE A 225 -11.59 -14.82 -1.12
CA PHE A 225 -11.83 -13.77 -2.12
C PHE A 225 -10.66 -13.59 -3.08
N TRP A 226 -9.42 -13.87 -2.65
CA TRP A 226 -8.27 -13.78 -3.54
C TRP A 226 -7.93 -15.11 -4.20
N HIS A 227 -8.49 -16.22 -3.72
CA HIS A 227 -8.24 -17.56 -4.21
C HIS A 227 -6.74 -17.86 -4.27
N ILE A 228 -5.99 -17.41 -3.25
CA ILE A 228 -4.52 -17.52 -3.25
C ILE A 228 -4.06 -18.98 -3.08
N MET A 229 -4.88 -19.82 -2.44
CA MET A 229 -4.64 -21.24 -2.21
C MET A 229 -4.92 -22.12 -3.42
N GLU A 230 -5.54 -21.57 -4.46
CA GLU A 230 -5.89 -22.29 -5.67
C GLU A 230 -4.92 -21.94 -6.81
N PRO A 231 -4.55 -22.88 -7.69
CA PRO A 231 -5.07 -24.24 -7.77
C PRO A 231 -4.47 -25.20 -6.75
N GLU A 232 -3.30 -24.89 -6.20
CA GLU A 232 -2.62 -25.70 -5.19
C GLU A 232 -2.08 -24.80 -4.07
N PRO A 233 -2.26 -25.18 -2.80
CA PRO A 233 -1.74 -24.42 -1.66
C PRO A 233 -0.21 -24.50 -1.59
N PRO A 234 0.45 -23.55 -0.93
CA PRO A 234 1.90 -23.62 -0.74
C PRO A 234 2.27 -24.80 0.16
N HIS A 235 3.38 -25.47 -0.15
CA HIS A 235 3.98 -26.44 0.78
C HIS A 235 5.03 -25.80 1.69
N LEU A 236 5.47 -24.58 1.36
CA LEU A 236 6.52 -23.86 2.05
C LEU A 236 6.27 -22.35 1.96
N VAL A 237 6.76 -21.60 2.95
CA VAL A 237 6.81 -20.14 2.90
C VAL A 237 8.27 -19.73 3.06
N ILE A 238 8.78 -18.94 2.13
CA ILE A 238 10.12 -18.37 2.15
C ILE A 238 9.98 -16.87 2.41
N SER A 239 10.45 -16.41 3.57
CA SER A 239 10.50 -14.99 3.90
C SER A 239 11.89 -14.43 3.57
N VAL A 240 11.94 -13.44 2.69
CA VAL A 240 13.17 -12.75 2.30
C VAL A 240 13.15 -11.32 2.84
N VAL A 241 13.97 -11.10 3.86
CA VAL A 241 14.17 -9.83 4.54
C VAL A 241 15.61 -9.36 4.31
N GLY A 242 15.84 -8.05 4.31
CA GLY A 242 17.16 -7.48 4.05
C GLY A 242 17.15 -5.96 4.14
N GLY A 243 18.33 -5.37 4.04
CA GLY A 243 18.51 -3.93 4.19
C GLY A 243 17.93 -3.13 3.02
N ALA A 244 17.34 -1.98 3.37
CA ALA A 244 16.88 -0.94 2.44
C ALA A 244 18.03 -0.10 1.84
N LYS A 245 19.26 -0.25 2.35
CA LYS A 245 20.46 0.42 1.81
C LYS A 245 20.74 -0.05 0.37
N ASN A 246 21.58 0.70 -0.36
CA ASN A 246 21.97 0.47 -1.75
C ASN A 246 22.72 -0.87 -1.97
N PHE A 247 22.03 -1.98 -1.73
CA PHE A 247 22.46 -3.32 -2.06
C PHE A 247 22.35 -3.50 -3.57
N LYS A 248 23.46 -3.85 -4.20
CA LYS A 248 23.53 -4.20 -5.62
C LYS A 248 24.17 -5.58 -5.71
N LEU A 249 23.43 -6.52 -6.29
CA LEU A 249 24.00 -7.76 -6.82
C LEU A 249 24.26 -7.53 -8.30
N ASP A 250 25.47 -7.81 -8.74
CA ASP A 250 25.89 -7.69 -10.13
C ASP A 250 26.42 -9.02 -10.68
N GLY A 251 26.45 -9.09 -12.01
CA GLY A 251 26.94 -10.22 -12.80
C GLY A 251 26.46 -11.58 -12.29
N ARG A 252 27.43 -12.47 -12.08
CA ARG A 252 27.20 -13.88 -11.71
C ARG A 252 26.48 -14.05 -10.37
N LEU A 253 26.71 -13.16 -9.40
CA LEU A 253 26.08 -13.26 -8.07
C LEU A 253 24.59 -12.98 -8.15
N ARG A 254 24.19 -11.96 -8.91
CA ARG A 254 22.78 -11.69 -9.22
C ARG A 254 22.14 -12.89 -9.88
N ASP A 255 22.76 -13.42 -10.93
CA ASP A 255 22.18 -14.51 -11.72
C ASP A 255 22.04 -15.80 -10.89
N THR A 256 23.05 -16.11 -10.07
CA THR A 256 23.03 -17.26 -9.16
C THR A 256 21.95 -17.10 -8.08
N PHE A 257 21.85 -15.91 -7.49
CA PHE A 257 20.81 -15.59 -6.49
C PHE A 257 19.41 -15.70 -7.11
N SER A 258 19.15 -15.00 -8.22
CA SER A 258 17.86 -14.99 -8.89
C SER A 258 17.45 -16.39 -9.32
N THR A 259 18.35 -17.12 -9.99
CA THR A 259 18.06 -18.49 -10.46
C THR A 259 17.83 -19.43 -9.28
N GLY A 260 18.67 -19.36 -8.25
CA GLY A 260 18.55 -20.19 -7.05
C GLY A 260 17.24 -19.96 -6.31
N LEU A 261 16.88 -18.69 -6.07
CA LEU A 261 15.64 -18.32 -5.40
C LEU A 261 14.41 -18.80 -6.17
N ILE A 262 14.37 -18.55 -7.49
CA ILE A 262 13.25 -18.92 -8.33
C ILE A 262 13.12 -20.44 -8.45
N LYS A 263 14.25 -21.14 -8.61
CA LYS A 263 14.26 -22.61 -8.65
C LYS A 263 13.76 -23.20 -7.33
N ALA A 264 14.23 -22.70 -6.18
CA ALA A 264 13.78 -23.15 -4.87
C ALA A 264 12.26 -22.93 -4.70
N ALA A 265 11.78 -21.72 -5.01
CA ALA A 265 10.38 -21.37 -4.86
C ALA A 265 9.46 -22.22 -5.75
N LYS A 266 9.82 -22.44 -7.03
CA LYS A 266 9.02 -23.27 -7.95
C LYS A 266 9.02 -24.74 -7.55
N THR A 267 10.20 -25.30 -7.23
CA THR A 267 10.36 -26.74 -6.95
C THR A 267 9.59 -27.16 -5.70
N THR A 268 9.54 -26.30 -4.69
CA THR A 268 8.90 -26.58 -3.40
C THR A 268 7.48 -26.04 -3.31
N LYS A 269 6.93 -25.44 -4.38
CA LYS A 269 5.64 -24.74 -4.35
C LYS A 269 5.58 -23.73 -3.20
N ALA A 270 6.61 -22.90 -3.07
CA ALA A 270 6.69 -21.95 -1.97
C ALA A 270 6.01 -20.61 -2.28
N TRP A 271 5.44 -20.00 -1.25
CA TRP A 271 5.13 -18.57 -1.28
C TRP A 271 6.36 -17.75 -0.91
N LEU A 272 6.53 -16.62 -1.58
CA LEU A 272 7.57 -15.64 -1.28
C LEU A 272 6.97 -14.49 -0.49
N ILE A 273 7.44 -14.26 0.74
CA ILE A 273 7.05 -13.09 1.53
C ILE A 273 8.23 -12.12 1.61
N THR A 274 7.98 -10.84 1.35
CA THR A 274 9.00 -9.79 1.45
C THR A 274 8.38 -8.45 1.86
N SER A 275 9.18 -7.41 2.09
CA SER A 275 8.68 -6.12 2.57
C SER A 275 8.06 -5.23 1.47
N GLY A 276 8.02 -5.68 0.22
CA GLY A 276 7.31 -5.03 -0.89
C GLY A 276 7.91 -3.70 -1.37
N PHE A 277 9.09 -3.30 -0.87
CA PHE A 277 9.75 -2.06 -1.30
C PHE A 277 10.62 -2.24 -2.55
N ASN A 278 10.66 -1.23 -3.42
CA ASN A 278 11.56 -1.20 -4.58
C ASN A 278 12.96 -0.65 -4.21
N MET A 279 13.61 -1.23 -3.20
CA MET A 279 14.96 -0.85 -2.77
C MET A 279 15.73 -2.04 -2.17
N GLY A 280 17.06 -1.93 -2.20
CA GLY A 280 17.97 -2.91 -1.62
C GLY A 280 17.70 -4.35 -2.08
N VAL A 281 17.72 -5.29 -1.14
CA VAL A 281 17.51 -6.73 -1.40
C VAL A 281 16.14 -7.01 -2.01
N MET A 282 15.09 -6.30 -1.59
CA MET A 282 13.73 -6.50 -2.09
C MET A 282 13.61 -6.18 -3.58
N LYS A 283 14.36 -5.19 -4.07
CA LYS A 283 14.42 -4.88 -5.50
C LYS A 283 14.98 -6.05 -6.30
N SER A 284 16.07 -6.67 -5.82
CA SER A 284 16.65 -7.87 -6.45
C SER A 284 15.69 -9.06 -6.44
N VAL A 285 14.96 -9.27 -5.34
CA VAL A 285 13.90 -10.30 -5.25
C VAL A 285 12.79 -10.02 -6.27
N GLY A 286 12.30 -8.78 -6.34
CA GLY A 286 11.25 -8.39 -7.28
C GLY A 286 11.67 -8.58 -8.74
N GLN A 287 12.93 -8.27 -9.06
CA GLN A 287 13.51 -8.52 -10.38
C GLN A 287 13.60 -10.03 -10.67
N ALA A 288 14.10 -10.84 -9.74
CA ALA A 288 14.16 -12.29 -9.89
C ALA A 288 12.76 -12.89 -10.12
N VAL A 289 11.76 -12.46 -9.36
CA VAL A 289 10.36 -12.90 -9.54
C VAL A 289 9.82 -12.45 -10.88
N HIS A 290 10.11 -11.23 -11.32
CA HIS A 290 9.68 -10.72 -12.61
C HIS A 290 10.23 -11.55 -13.78
N GLU A 291 11.53 -11.84 -13.77
CA GLU A 291 12.24 -12.63 -14.79
C GLU A 291 11.85 -14.12 -14.73
N GLY A 292 11.66 -14.65 -13.52
CA GLY A 292 11.31 -16.04 -13.27
C GLY A 292 9.82 -16.36 -13.36
N GLN A 293 8.94 -15.38 -13.57
CA GLN A 293 7.50 -15.58 -13.54
C GLN A 293 7.06 -16.45 -14.72
N THR A 294 6.31 -17.51 -14.42
CA THR A 294 5.61 -18.33 -15.41
C THR A 294 4.15 -18.51 -15.02
N PHE A 295 3.35 -18.99 -15.97
CA PHE A 295 1.92 -19.27 -15.77
C PHE A 295 1.65 -20.76 -15.90
N LYS A 296 0.68 -21.25 -15.13
CA LYS A 296 0.14 -22.61 -15.22
C LYS A 296 -1.32 -22.51 -15.63
N TRP A 297 -1.72 -23.34 -16.58
CA TRP A 297 -3.11 -23.53 -16.96
C TRP A 297 -3.67 -24.75 -16.21
N ASP A 298 -4.78 -24.59 -15.50
CA ASP A 298 -5.48 -25.67 -14.81
C ASP A 298 -7.00 -25.50 -14.95
N LYS A 299 -7.70 -26.50 -15.51
CA LYS A 299 -9.16 -26.54 -15.68
C LYS A 299 -9.78 -25.18 -16.07
N ASP A 300 -9.23 -24.59 -17.14
CA ASP A 300 -9.58 -23.27 -17.69
C ASP A 300 -9.13 -22.02 -16.90
N ARG A 301 -8.34 -22.16 -15.84
CA ARG A 301 -7.76 -21.04 -15.10
C ARG A 301 -6.27 -20.89 -15.37
N MET A 302 -5.87 -19.72 -15.85
CA MET A 302 -4.46 -19.32 -15.85
C MET A 302 -4.08 -18.75 -14.49
N SER A 303 -3.05 -19.32 -13.86
CA SER A 303 -2.55 -18.89 -12.55
C SER A 303 -1.06 -18.63 -12.58
N HIS A 304 -0.61 -17.71 -11.73
CA HIS A 304 0.80 -17.47 -11.51
C HIS A 304 1.43 -18.67 -10.79
N VAL A 305 2.55 -19.18 -11.32
CA VAL A 305 3.30 -20.28 -10.68
C VAL A 305 3.98 -19.80 -9.39
N LEU A 306 4.60 -18.62 -9.44
CA LEU A 306 5.15 -17.96 -8.26
C LEU A 306 4.10 -17.06 -7.63
N ARG A 307 3.96 -17.13 -6.32
CA ARG A 307 3.13 -16.21 -5.53
C ARG A 307 4.03 -15.44 -4.59
N SER A 308 3.92 -14.11 -4.65
CA SER A 308 4.66 -13.20 -3.78
C SER A 308 3.69 -12.30 -3.01
N ILE A 309 3.99 -12.11 -1.73
CA ILE A 309 3.25 -11.23 -0.83
C ILE A 309 4.22 -10.15 -0.34
N GLY A 310 3.86 -8.89 -0.58
CA GLY A 310 4.60 -7.72 -0.12
C GLY A 310 3.92 -7.11 1.10
N ILE A 311 4.64 -6.99 2.23
CA ILE A 311 4.14 -6.36 3.45
C ILE A 311 4.92 -5.06 3.68
N ALA A 312 4.30 -3.93 3.35
CA ALA A 312 4.92 -2.61 3.43
C ALA A 312 4.17 -1.71 4.42
N PRO A 313 4.89 -0.99 5.31
CA PRO A 313 4.31 0.09 6.09
C PRO A 313 3.66 1.16 5.21
N TRP A 314 2.37 1.43 5.40
CA TRP A 314 1.60 2.42 4.64
C TRP A 314 2.25 3.81 4.65
N GLY A 315 2.84 4.19 5.79
CA GLY A 315 3.62 5.42 6.00
C GLY A 315 4.67 5.69 4.90
N TYR A 316 5.27 4.63 4.38
CA TYR A 316 6.41 4.67 3.47
C TYR A 316 6.00 4.48 2.00
N VAL A 317 4.73 4.24 1.72
CA VAL A 317 4.21 4.09 0.36
C VAL A 317 4.04 5.48 -0.25
N ARG A 318 4.90 5.81 -1.22
CA ARG A 318 4.79 7.07 -1.97
C ARG A 318 3.53 7.05 -2.83
N GLY A 319 2.81 8.17 -2.86
CA GLY A 319 1.60 8.30 -3.67
C GLY A 319 0.41 7.50 -3.16
N ARG A 320 0.46 6.95 -1.94
CA ARG A 320 -0.58 6.09 -1.34
C ARG A 320 -2.00 6.66 -1.38
N HIS A 321 -2.15 7.97 -1.49
CA HIS A 321 -3.45 8.63 -1.66
C HIS A 321 -4.21 8.17 -2.92
N VAL A 322 -3.51 7.78 -3.99
CA VAL A 322 -4.18 7.26 -5.21
C VAL A 322 -4.76 5.86 -5.00
N LEU A 323 -4.38 5.19 -3.91
CA LEU A 323 -4.86 3.89 -3.50
C LEU A 323 -6.00 3.99 -2.48
N GLU A 324 -6.38 5.20 -2.08
CA GLU A 324 -7.54 5.41 -1.24
C GLU A 324 -8.78 5.45 -2.14
N SER A 325 -9.74 4.57 -1.88
CA SER A 325 -11.06 4.67 -2.50
C SER A 325 -11.79 5.87 -1.89
N ASN A 326 -12.23 6.79 -2.75
CA ASN A 326 -13.19 7.80 -2.32
C ASN A 326 -14.46 7.04 -1.95
N GLY A 327 -14.94 7.17 -0.71
CA GLY A 327 -16.17 6.53 -0.24
C GLY A 327 -17.44 6.91 -1.02
N SER A 328 -17.34 7.70 -2.09
CA SER A 328 -18.41 7.90 -3.06
C SER A 328 -18.41 6.75 -4.06
N VAL A 329 -19.39 5.86 -3.92
CA VAL A 329 -20.01 5.22 -5.08
C VAL A 329 -20.47 6.38 -5.98
N ARG A 330 -19.65 6.78 -6.95
CA ARG A 330 -20.15 7.53 -8.09
C ARG A 330 -21.00 6.53 -8.87
N SER A 331 -22.29 6.57 -8.62
CA SER A 331 -23.28 6.09 -9.58
C SER A 331 -23.02 6.85 -10.88
N ASN A 332 -22.32 6.21 -11.81
CA ASN A 332 -22.25 6.70 -13.17
C ASN A 332 -23.66 6.55 -13.75
N ASN A 333 -24.36 7.67 -13.89
CA ASN A 333 -25.38 7.82 -14.93
C ASN A 333 -24.70 7.93 -16.30
#